data_AF-A0A536FVB8-F1
#
_entry.id   AF-A0A536FVB8-F1
#
_cell.length_a   1.000
_cell.length_b   1.000
_cell.length_c   1.000
_cell.angle_alpha   90.00
_cell.angle_beta   90.00
_cell.angle_gamma   90.00
#
_symmetry.space_group_name_H-M   'P 1'
#
loop_
_entity.id
_entity.type
_entity.pdbx_description
1 polymer ?
#
loop_
_entity_poly.entity_id
_entity_poly.type
_entity_poly.pdbx_seq_one_letter_code
_entity_poly.pdbx_strand_id
1 'polypeptide(L)'
;MAAPAPTVVRVGDEPGPPLDGQRRTGVVWVHGIGTQKPGDSLFDWTRPILDVFAEWRRQYDADSGEDPIGENPVDSASVSDPDNRWIEVDIPGFGDRAHGQWLFTEAYWAGDVRPPSFGAASAYLLGHLRGIIKGIGDGLRIREDKRKQRIRTLSDQLAVELQRAGREPNDDPRWIELSLALQGRWTITDTLDGVWKLRPVRWALVGVGTVVAIVALGVYSLLHAIPISAIQRRVEIAAADTFIVEWFGDLAVILDDLAQGAAIRNRLVERVAWLKRHDCDDVVLLAHSGGTIVSYATLLRYPEADLDVAKLVTFGE
;
A
#
# COMPACT_ATOMS: atom_id res chain seq x y z
N MET A 1 12.40 -29.84 28.77
CA MET A 1 12.15 -28.38 28.84
C MET A 1 10.66 -28.18 28.66
N ALA A 2 10.01 -27.45 29.58
CA ALA A 2 8.61 -27.10 29.42
C ALA A 2 8.50 -26.08 28.29
N ALA A 3 7.48 -26.21 27.42
CA ALA A 3 7.18 -25.20 26.42
C ALA A 3 6.91 -23.85 27.12
N PRO A 4 7.38 -22.72 26.57
CA PRO A 4 7.04 -21.41 27.10
C PRO A 4 5.51 -21.28 27.17
N ALA A 5 5.03 -20.67 28.26
CA ALA A 5 3.61 -20.42 28.42
C ALA A 5 3.11 -19.58 27.23
N PRO A 6 1.95 -19.91 26.64
CA PRO A 6 1.41 -19.13 25.54
C PRO A 6 1.24 -17.68 25.99
N THR A 7 1.83 -16.75 25.23
CA THR A 7 1.62 -15.30 25.39
C THR A 7 0.12 -15.07 25.45
N VAL A 8 -0.36 -14.57 26.59
CA VAL A 8 -1.78 -14.31 26.80
C VAL A 8 -2.16 -13.18 25.86
N VAL A 9 -2.83 -13.53 24.75
CA VAL A 9 -3.44 -12.54 23.86
C VAL A 9 -4.38 -11.69 24.72
N ARG A 10 -4.06 -10.41 24.90
CA ARG A 10 -4.93 -9.50 25.63
C ARG A 10 -6.21 -9.31 24.81
N VAL A 11 -7.34 -9.68 25.40
CA VAL A 11 -8.67 -9.49 24.80
C VAL A 11 -9.19 -8.12 25.27
N GLY A 12 -9.30 -7.17 24.35
CA GLY A 12 -9.84 -5.84 24.61
C GLY A 12 -10.26 -5.16 23.30
N ASP A 13 -11.26 -4.28 23.38
CA ASP A 13 -11.72 -3.50 22.22
C ASP A 13 -10.72 -2.39 21.83
N GLU A 14 -9.84 -2.01 22.77
CA GLU A 14 -8.78 -1.01 22.57
C GLU A 14 -7.38 -1.60 22.81
N PRO A 15 -6.35 -1.09 22.13
CA PRO A 15 -4.96 -1.42 22.42
C PRO A 15 -4.61 -1.03 23.87
N GLY A 16 -3.86 -1.89 24.57
CA GLY A 16 -3.32 -1.53 25.88
C GLY A 16 -2.31 -0.37 25.78
N PRO A 17 -1.92 0.27 26.90
CA PRO A 17 -0.81 1.22 26.89
C PRO A 17 0.48 0.53 26.42
N PRO A 18 1.41 1.26 25.79
CA PRO A 18 2.72 0.71 25.45
C PRO A 18 3.43 0.25 26.72
N LEU A 19 4.25 -0.79 26.60
CA LEU A 19 5.06 -1.25 27.73
C LEU A 19 6.06 -0.16 28.14
N ASP A 20 6.31 -0.03 29.45
CA ASP A 20 7.15 1.05 30.01
C ASP A 20 8.51 1.14 29.30
N GLY A 21 8.81 2.31 28.73
CA GLY A 21 10.06 2.59 28.04
C GLY A 21 10.16 2.03 26.62
N GLN A 22 9.12 1.35 26.10
CA GLN A 22 9.07 0.89 24.72
C GLN A 22 8.45 1.94 23.81
N ARG A 23 9.04 2.08 22.62
CA ARG A 23 8.54 2.97 21.57
C ARG A 23 7.41 2.29 20.80
N ARG A 24 6.32 3.00 20.55
CA ARG A 24 5.21 2.49 19.74
C ARG A 24 5.10 3.22 18.40
N THR A 25 5.16 2.47 17.30
CA THR A 25 4.96 3.01 15.95
C THR A 25 3.57 2.66 15.46
N GLY A 26 2.76 3.67 15.14
CA GLY A 26 1.48 3.47 14.48
C GLY A 26 1.67 3.26 12.98
N VAL A 27 0.96 2.29 12.39
CA VAL A 27 1.04 1.95 10.97
C VAL A 27 -0.36 1.97 10.37
N VAL A 28 -0.58 2.78 9.33
CA VAL A 28 -1.88 2.87 8.64
C VAL A 28 -1.75 2.33 7.23
N TRP A 29 -2.48 1.26 6.92
CA TRP A 29 -2.73 0.87 5.54
C TRP A 29 -3.74 1.82 4.91
N VAL A 30 -3.31 2.59 3.92
CA VAL A 30 -4.18 3.53 3.19
C VAL A 30 -4.60 2.88 1.89
N HIS A 31 -5.84 2.42 1.83
CA HIS A 31 -6.40 1.75 0.66
C HIS A 31 -7.93 1.81 0.67
N GLY A 32 -8.55 1.93 -0.49
CA GLY A 32 -10.00 1.99 -0.58
C GLY A 32 -10.51 2.13 -2.01
N ILE A 33 -9.90 1.46 -2.97
CA ILE A 33 -10.45 1.40 -4.34
C ILE A 33 -10.80 -0.05 -4.68
N GLY A 34 -11.96 -0.26 -5.30
CA GLY A 34 -12.43 -1.55 -5.77
C GLY A 34 -13.30 -2.30 -4.75
N THR A 35 -13.39 -3.62 -4.89
CA THR A 35 -14.37 -4.46 -4.20
C THR A 35 -13.92 -5.02 -2.84
N GLN A 36 -12.73 -4.63 -2.35
CA GLN A 36 -12.23 -5.07 -1.06
C GLN A 36 -13.13 -4.57 0.08
N LYS A 37 -13.35 -5.40 1.10
CA LYS A 37 -14.14 -5.03 2.28
C LYS A 37 -13.26 -4.35 3.34
N PRO A 38 -13.87 -3.58 4.26
CA PRO A 38 -13.17 -3.13 5.46
C PRO A 38 -12.53 -4.33 6.20
N GLY A 39 -11.26 -4.20 6.54
CA GLY A 39 -10.44 -5.19 7.22
C GLY A 39 -9.58 -6.04 6.28
N ASP A 40 -9.99 -6.24 5.02
CA ASP A 40 -9.27 -7.11 4.09
C ASP A 40 -7.83 -6.61 3.89
N SER A 41 -7.65 -5.30 3.64
CA SER A 41 -6.32 -4.72 3.47
C SER A 41 -5.47 -4.83 4.74
N LEU A 42 -6.06 -4.55 5.92
CA LEU A 42 -5.35 -4.69 7.18
C LEU A 42 -4.84 -6.12 7.38
N PHE A 43 -5.67 -7.15 7.24
CA PHE A 43 -5.25 -8.52 7.53
C PHE A 43 -4.41 -9.13 6.42
N ASP A 44 -4.82 -9.01 5.18
CA ASP A 44 -4.16 -9.67 4.05
C ASP A 44 -2.79 -9.05 3.78
N TRP A 45 -2.61 -7.75 3.99
CA TRP A 45 -1.35 -7.08 3.67
C TRP A 45 -0.40 -7.00 4.87
N THR A 46 -0.92 -7.07 6.10
CA THR A 46 -0.06 -7.24 7.28
C THR A 46 0.47 -8.66 7.38
N ARG A 47 -0.28 -9.68 6.93
CA ARG A 47 0.13 -11.09 7.02
C ARG A 47 1.55 -11.38 6.48
N PRO A 48 1.95 -10.97 5.26
CA PRO A 48 3.32 -11.21 4.77
C PRO A 48 4.41 -10.59 5.66
N ILE A 49 4.11 -9.45 6.31
CA ILE A 49 5.03 -8.81 7.26
C ILE A 49 5.15 -9.68 8.52
N LEU A 50 4.03 -10.18 9.04
CA LEU A 50 4.00 -11.10 10.19
C LEU A 50 4.72 -12.41 9.87
N ASP A 51 4.56 -12.97 8.67
CA ASP A 51 5.23 -14.21 8.25
C ASP A 51 6.76 -14.04 8.23
N VAL A 52 7.26 -12.87 7.78
CA VAL A 52 8.70 -12.53 7.82
C VAL A 52 9.18 -12.41 9.26
N PHE A 53 8.43 -11.74 10.14
CA PHE A 53 8.79 -11.65 11.56
C PHE A 53 8.76 -13.01 12.25
N ALA A 54 7.78 -13.85 11.95
CA ALA A 54 7.66 -15.19 12.50
C ALA A 54 8.85 -16.06 12.09
N GLU A 55 9.26 -16.03 10.81
CA GLU A 55 10.46 -16.74 10.36
C GLU A 55 11.73 -16.21 11.03
N TRP A 56 11.87 -14.89 11.12
CA TRP A 56 13.02 -14.30 11.80
C TRP A 56 13.08 -14.70 13.28
N ARG A 57 11.94 -14.69 13.99
CA ARG A 57 11.84 -15.11 15.40
C ARG A 57 12.22 -16.58 15.57
N ARG A 58 11.76 -17.47 14.67
CA ARG A 58 12.15 -18.89 14.67
C ARG A 58 13.67 -19.07 14.52
N GLN A 59 14.29 -18.31 13.64
CA GLN A 59 15.75 -18.34 13.44
C GLN A 59 16.49 -17.79 14.67
N TYR A 60 16.04 -16.65 15.22
CA TYR A 60 16.63 -16.05 16.42
C TYR A 60 16.57 -16.98 17.64
N ASP A 61 15.42 -17.62 17.88
CA ASP A 61 15.25 -18.57 18.98
C ASP A 61 16.14 -19.81 18.83
N ALA A 62 16.39 -20.25 17.59
CA ALA A 62 17.29 -21.38 17.32
C ALA A 62 18.77 -21.02 17.55
N ASP A 63 19.15 -19.78 17.28
CA ASP A 63 20.55 -19.35 17.24
C ASP A 63 21.04 -18.67 18.53
N SER A 64 20.16 -18.00 19.29
CA SER A 64 20.55 -17.13 20.42
C SER A 64 20.99 -17.89 21.67
N GLY A 65 20.42 -19.07 21.93
CA GLY A 65 20.61 -19.81 23.19
C GLY A 65 19.99 -19.12 24.42
N GLU A 66 19.21 -18.05 24.21
CA GLU A 66 18.43 -17.35 25.23
C GLU A 66 17.06 -18.01 25.44
N ASP A 67 16.25 -17.45 26.35
CA ASP A 67 14.85 -17.86 26.48
C ASP A 67 14.10 -17.49 25.19
N PRO A 68 13.36 -18.43 24.57
CA PRO A 68 12.72 -18.21 23.28
C PRO A 68 11.63 -17.14 23.38
N ILE A 69 11.67 -16.16 22.47
CA ILE A 69 10.66 -15.11 22.35
C ILE A 69 9.39 -15.60 21.65
N GLY A 70 9.47 -16.75 20.98
CA GLY A 70 8.34 -17.40 20.32
C GLY A 70 8.06 -16.84 18.92
N GLU A 71 7.46 -17.71 18.09
CA GLU A 71 7.23 -17.45 16.67
C GLU A 71 6.18 -16.38 16.40
N ASN A 72 5.09 -16.33 17.15
CA ASN A 72 3.98 -15.43 16.86
C ASN A 72 4.32 -13.99 17.29
N PRO A 73 4.47 -13.04 16.36
CA PRO A 73 4.80 -11.66 16.71
C PRO A 73 3.58 -10.83 17.16
N VAL A 74 2.36 -11.38 17.08
CA VAL A 74 1.12 -10.65 17.42
C VAL A 74 0.83 -10.77 18.91
N ASP A 75 0.88 -9.64 19.62
CA ASP A 75 0.53 -9.54 21.05
C ASP A 75 -0.98 -9.52 21.25
N SER A 76 -1.66 -8.67 20.49
CA SER A 76 -3.10 -8.48 20.58
C SER A 76 -3.67 -7.96 19.26
N ALA A 77 -4.96 -8.18 19.02
CA ALA A 77 -5.64 -7.69 17.82
C ALA A 77 -7.15 -7.58 18.08
N SER A 78 -7.81 -6.64 17.41
CA SER A 78 -9.26 -6.50 17.48
C SER A 78 -9.91 -6.44 16.09
N VAL A 79 -10.99 -7.21 15.97
CA VAL A 79 -11.97 -7.18 14.88
C VAL A 79 -13.39 -6.90 15.38
N SER A 80 -13.57 -6.78 16.70
CA SER A 80 -14.88 -6.64 17.35
C SER A 80 -15.52 -5.29 17.04
N ASP A 81 -14.70 -4.24 16.99
CA ASP A 81 -15.10 -2.93 16.49
C ASP A 81 -14.90 -2.86 14.96
N PRO A 82 -15.99 -2.91 14.16
CA PRO A 82 -15.88 -2.84 12.72
C PRO A 82 -15.39 -1.48 12.21
N ASP A 83 -15.42 -0.44 13.04
CA ASP A 83 -14.96 0.89 12.68
C ASP A 83 -13.50 1.11 13.12
N ASN A 84 -12.95 0.30 14.03
CA ASN A 84 -11.59 0.45 14.56
C ASN A 84 -10.86 -0.88 14.68
N ARG A 85 -10.61 -1.55 13.54
CA ARG A 85 -9.79 -2.77 13.52
C ARG A 85 -8.31 -2.44 13.69
N TRP A 86 -7.61 -3.28 14.45
CA TRP A 86 -6.18 -3.09 14.69
C TRP A 86 -5.44 -4.39 15.01
N ILE A 87 -4.13 -4.38 14.81
CA ILE A 87 -3.21 -5.48 15.15
C ILE A 87 -2.00 -4.87 15.86
N GLU A 88 -1.73 -5.32 17.07
CA GLU A 88 -0.53 -4.99 17.83
C GLU A 88 0.53 -6.08 17.63
N VAL A 89 1.73 -5.65 17.27
CA VAL A 89 2.84 -6.52 16.91
C VAL A 89 4.04 -6.15 17.76
N ASP A 90 4.59 -7.15 18.42
CA ASP A 90 5.81 -7.06 19.22
C ASP A 90 7.04 -7.02 18.33
N ILE A 91 7.91 -6.02 18.52
CA ILE A 91 9.14 -5.84 17.75
C ILE A 91 10.34 -5.97 18.68
N PRO A 92 11.01 -7.14 18.71
CA PRO A 92 12.09 -7.38 19.65
C PRO A 92 13.27 -6.43 19.38
N GLY A 93 14.03 -6.14 20.44
CA GLY A 93 15.28 -5.40 20.30
C GLY A 93 16.28 -6.16 19.43
N PHE A 94 17.00 -5.47 18.56
CA PHE A 94 18.01 -6.08 17.71
C PHE A 94 19.15 -5.11 17.40
N GLY A 95 20.39 -5.53 17.70
CA GLY A 95 21.57 -4.67 17.64
C GLY A 95 21.40 -3.45 18.54
N ASP A 96 21.58 -2.25 17.98
CA ASP A 96 21.40 -0.98 18.71
C ASP A 96 19.92 -0.51 18.78
N ARG A 97 18.99 -1.25 18.18
CA ARG A 97 17.56 -0.90 18.24
C ARG A 97 16.93 -1.49 19.48
N ALA A 98 16.37 -0.60 20.30
CA ALA A 98 15.56 -0.99 21.43
C ALA A 98 14.29 -1.74 20.99
N HIS A 99 13.80 -2.59 21.88
CA HIS A 99 12.49 -3.22 21.80
C HIS A 99 11.40 -2.16 21.61
N GLY A 100 10.49 -2.39 20.67
CA GLY A 100 9.31 -1.56 20.47
C GLY A 100 8.07 -2.35 20.08
N GLN A 101 7.01 -1.62 19.76
CA GLN A 101 5.74 -2.19 19.33
C GLN A 101 5.24 -1.49 18.08
N TRP A 102 4.58 -2.23 17.19
CA TRP A 102 3.88 -1.68 16.03
C TRP A 102 2.37 -1.87 16.19
N LEU A 103 1.60 -0.80 15.97
CA LEU A 103 0.14 -0.82 16.01
C LEU A 103 -0.42 -0.56 14.61
N PHE A 104 -0.88 -1.62 13.94
CA PHE A 104 -1.44 -1.55 12.60
C PHE A 104 -2.93 -1.23 12.64
N THR A 105 -3.37 -0.38 11.71
CA THR A 105 -4.78 -0.10 11.41
C THR A 105 -4.93 0.22 9.92
N GLU A 106 -6.13 0.57 9.46
CA GLU A 106 -6.41 0.91 8.06
C GLU A 106 -7.26 2.18 7.93
N ALA A 107 -7.04 2.90 6.83
CA ALA A 107 -7.88 3.98 6.35
C ALA A 107 -8.56 3.53 5.04
N TYR A 108 -9.82 3.09 5.16
CA TYR A 108 -10.63 2.53 4.07
C TYR A 108 -11.76 3.47 3.65
N TRP A 109 -12.16 3.48 2.37
CA TRP A 109 -13.31 4.28 1.88
C TRP A 109 -14.13 3.66 0.73
N ALA A 110 -13.68 2.58 0.09
CA ALA A 110 -14.27 2.09 -1.18
C ALA A 110 -15.79 1.85 -1.09
N GLY A 111 -16.24 1.28 0.03
CA GLY A 111 -17.66 0.96 0.27
C GLY A 111 -18.52 2.15 0.74
N ASP A 112 -17.91 3.29 1.04
CA ASP A 112 -18.56 4.43 1.69
C ASP A 112 -18.67 5.68 0.81
N VAL A 113 -18.07 5.63 -0.38
CA VAL A 113 -18.21 6.66 -1.41
C VAL A 113 -19.37 6.34 -2.33
N ARG A 114 -20.06 7.38 -2.81
CA ARG A 114 -21.04 7.26 -3.87
C ARG A 114 -20.29 7.28 -5.19
N PRO A 115 -20.23 6.14 -5.91
CA PRO A 115 -19.57 6.12 -7.19
C PRO A 115 -20.27 7.10 -8.15
N PRO A 116 -19.51 7.77 -9.03
CA PRO A 116 -20.11 8.61 -10.05
C PRO A 116 -20.96 7.74 -10.98
N SER A 117 -21.96 8.35 -11.62
CA SER A 117 -22.67 7.65 -12.69
C SER A 117 -21.68 7.26 -13.78
N PHE A 118 -21.94 6.15 -14.47
CA PHE A 118 -21.09 5.70 -15.57
C PHE A 118 -20.82 6.80 -16.60
N GLY A 119 -21.85 7.59 -16.95
CA GLY A 119 -21.72 8.72 -17.87
C GLY A 119 -20.76 9.79 -17.37
N ALA A 120 -20.82 10.11 -16.07
CA ALA A 120 -19.88 11.06 -15.45
C ALA A 120 -18.45 10.51 -15.40
N ALA A 121 -18.27 9.25 -15.00
CA ALA A 121 -16.97 8.57 -14.99
C ALA A 121 -16.34 8.53 -16.38
N SER A 122 -17.14 8.25 -17.40
CA SER A 122 -16.70 8.15 -18.80
C SER A 122 -16.33 9.51 -19.37
N ALA A 123 -17.14 10.55 -19.12
CA ALA A 123 -16.83 11.91 -19.54
C ALA A 123 -15.55 12.43 -18.87
N TYR A 124 -15.39 12.14 -17.57
CA TYR A 124 -14.19 12.46 -16.82
C TYR A 124 -12.95 11.78 -17.39
N LEU A 125 -13.02 10.47 -17.63
CA LEU A 125 -11.94 9.68 -18.23
C LEU A 125 -11.54 10.25 -19.59
N LEU A 126 -12.51 10.49 -20.49
CA LEU A 126 -12.23 11.04 -21.82
C LEU A 126 -11.60 12.43 -21.77
N GLY A 127 -12.04 13.28 -20.83
CA GLY A 127 -11.49 14.63 -20.63
C GLY A 127 -10.05 14.61 -20.09
N HIS A 128 -9.73 13.65 -19.22
CA HIS A 128 -8.45 13.60 -18.51
C HIS A 128 -7.47 12.53 -19.01
N LEU A 129 -7.87 11.71 -19.98
CA LEU A 129 -7.12 10.56 -20.47
C LEU A 129 -5.66 10.89 -20.80
N ARG A 130 -5.46 12.00 -21.54
CA ARG A 130 -4.11 12.46 -21.92
C ARG A 130 -3.25 12.82 -20.71
N GLY A 131 -3.84 13.46 -19.70
CA GLY A 131 -3.16 13.83 -18.46
C GLY A 131 -2.78 12.61 -17.63
N ILE A 132 -3.73 11.68 -17.45
CA ILE A 132 -3.52 10.42 -16.72
C ILE A 132 -2.40 9.60 -17.37
N ILE A 133 -2.45 9.38 -18.69
CA ILE A 133 -1.42 8.62 -19.41
C ILE A 133 -0.05 9.27 -19.28
N LYS A 134 0.02 10.60 -19.44
CA LYS A 134 1.28 11.34 -19.29
C LYS A 134 1.83 11.18 -17.87
N GLY A 135 0.97 11.36 -16.85
CA GLY A 135 1.34 11.23 -15.44
C GLY A 135 1.89 9.86 -15.09
N ILE A 136 1.19 8.78 -15.47
CA ILE A 136 1.66 7.40 -15.25
C ILE A 136 2.99 7.17 -15.99
N GLY A 137 3.08 7.62 -17.24
CA GLY A 137 4.25 7.46 -18.09
C GLY A 137 5.50 8.15 -17.53
N ASP A 138 5.34 9.39 -17.05
CA ASP A 138 6.41 10.19 -16.43
C ASP A 138 6.77 9.68 -15.04
N GLY A 139 5.77 9.31 -14.22
CA GLY A 139 5.96 8.75 -12.88
C GLY A 139 6.73 7.43 -12.88
N LEU A 140 6.37 6.49 -13.79
CA LEU A 140 7.13 5.25 -14.00
C LEU A 140 8.59 5.52 -14.36
N ARG A 141 8.85 6.49 -15.25
CA ARG A 141 10.21 6.83 -15.68
C ARG A 141 11.04 7.40 -14.54
N ILE A 142 10.49 8.37 -13.81
CA ILE A 142 11.18 8.98 -12.66
C ILE A 142 11.47 7.93 -11.58
N ARG A 143 10.56 6.99 -11.34
CA ARG A 143 10.77 5.88 -10.40
C ARG A 143 11.91 4.97 -10.82
N GLU A 144 11.92 4.56 -12.09
CA GLU A 144 12.99 3.71 -12.62
C GLU A 144 14.36 4.40 -12.49
N ASP A 145 14.44 5.69 -12.84
CA ASP A 145 15.66 6.48 -12.73
C ASP A 145 16.13 6.62 -11.27
N LYS A 146 15.23 6.96 -10.35
CA LYS A 146 15.53 7.06 -8.91
C LYS A 146 15.91 5.72 -8.29
N ARG A 147 15.23 4.62 -8.66
CA ARG A 147 15.57 3.26 -8.20
C ARG A 147 16.97 2.88 -8.64
N LYS A 148 17.30 3.08 -9.92
CA LYS A 148 18.65 2.82 -10.46
C LYS A 148 19.70 3.66 -9.74
N GLN A 149 19.42 4.95 -9.51
CA GLN A 149 20.33 5.83 -8.77
C GLN A 149 20.57 5.35 -7.33
N ARG A 150 19.50 4.96 -6.62
CA ARG A 150 19.60 4.47 -5.23
C ARG A 150 20.38 3.17 -5.15
N ILE A 151 20.09 2.20 -6.02
CA ILE A 151 20.80 0.92 -6.01
C ILE A 151 22.29 1.14 -6.33
N ARG A 152 22.62 1.98 -7.33
CA ARG A 152 24.03 2.34 -7.60
C ARG A 152 24.71 2.97 -6.39
N THR A 153 24.05 3.91 -5.73
CA THR A 153 24.60 4.58 -4.54
C THR A 153 24.88 3.58 -3.41
N LEU A 154 23.93 2.66 -3.15
CA LEU A 154 24.11 1.62 -2.14
C LEU A 154 25.22 0.63 -2.51
N SER A 155 25.31 0.23 -3.78
CA SER A 155 26.41 -0.59 -4.28
C SER A 155 27.76 0.13 -4.10
N ASP A 156 27.87 1.40 -4.48
CA ASP A 156 29.11 2.15 -4.35
C ASP A 156 29.53 2.29 -2.87
N GLN A 157 28.58 2.55 -1.97
CA GLN A 157 28.83 2.61 -0.53
C GLN A 157 29.30 1.27 0.03
N LEU A 158 28.63 0.18 -0.33
CA LEU A 158 28.98 -1.16 0.12
C LEU A 158 30.34 -1.61 -0.44
N ALA A 159 30.67 -1.26 -1.69
CA ALA A 159 31.99 -1.54 -2.27
C ALA A 159 33.11 -0.89 -1.46
N VAL A 160 32.92 0.38 -1.05
CA VAL A 160 33.89 1.10 -0.21
C VAL A 160 34.01 0.46 1.18
N GLU A 161 32.89 0.03 1.79
CA GLU A 161 32.88 -0.67 3.07
C GLU A 161 33.66 -1.99 3.00
N LEU A 162 33.39 -2.81 1.99
CA LEU A 162 34.04 -4.11 1.81
C LEU A 162 35.53 -3.95 1.50
N GLN A 163 35.90 -2.97 0.68
CA GLN A 163 37.30 -2.64 0.41
C GLN A 163 38.05 -2.24 1.69
N ARG A 164 37.44 -1.43 2.55
CA ARG A 164 38.03 -1.06 3.86
C ARG A 164 38.18 -2.25 4.80
N ALA A 165 37.26 -3.21 4.72
CA ALA A 165 37.30 -4.44 5.49
C ALA A 165 38.21 -5.52 4.89
N GLY A 166 38.81 -5.29 3.72
CA GLY A 166 39.62 -6.29 3.01
C GLY A 166 38.82 -7.51 2.55
N ARG A 167 37.50 -7.36 2.35
CA ARG A 167 36.59 -8.42 1.92
C ARG A 167 36.28 -8.28 0.44
N GLU A 168 36.22 -9.40 -0.26
CA GLU A 168 35.80 -9.43 -1.66
C GLU A 168 34.28 -9.27 -1.78
N PRO A 169 33.78 -8.46 -2.73
CA PRO A 169 32.35 -8.22 -2.89
C PRO A 169 31.52 -9.49 -3.11
N ASN A 170 32.06 -10.49 -3.82
CA ASN A 170 31.34 -11.71 -4.16
C ASN A 170 31.09 -12.64 -2.96
N ASP A 171 31.70 -12.37 -1.81
CA ASP A 171 31.56 -13.17 -0.60
C ASP A 171 30.64 -12.51 0.46
N ASP A 172 30.11 -11.31 0.21
CA ASP A 172 29.16 -10.65 1.11
C ASP A 172 27.70 -10.88 0.65
N PRO A 173 26.84 -11.48 1.50
CA PRO A 173 25.44 -11.72 1.16
C PRO A 173 24.67 -10.46 0.73
N ARG A 174 25.00 -9.29 1.31
CA ARG A 174 24.36 -8.02 0.96
C ARG A 174 24.73 -7.59 -0.46
N TRP A 175 25.99 -7.83 -0.87
CA TRP A 175 26.43 -7.54 -2.23
C TRP A 175 25.78 -8.48 -3.23
N ILE A 176 25.68 -9.77 -2.90
CA ILE A 176 24.98 -10.75 -3.72
C ILE A 176 23.51 -10.31 -3.91
N GLU A 177 22.82 -9.92 -2.84
CA GLU A 177 21.42 -9.45 -2.92
C GLU A 177 21.27 -8.15 -3.73
N LEU A 178 22.13 -7.14 -3.50
CA LEU A 178 22.17 -5.90 -4.29
C LEU A 178 22.49 -6.18 -5.77
N SER A 179 23.40 -7.11 -6.04
CA SER A 179 23.76 -7.51 -7.39
C SER A 179 22.65 -8.30 -8.07
N LEU A 180 21.85 -9.07 -7.33
CA LEU A 180 20.64 -9.72 -7.83
C LEU A 180 19.56 -8.71 -8.21
N ALA A 181 19.44 -7.59 -7.48
CA ALA A 181 18.56 -6.49 -7.85
C ALA A 181 19.02 -5.75 -9.13
N LEU A 182 20.28 -5.96 -9.54
CA LEU A 182 20.90 -5.47 -10.78
C LEU A 182 21.03 -6.54 -11.88
N GLN A 183 20.96 -7.84 -11.55
CA GLN A 183 21.14 -8.95 -12.49
C GLN A 183 19.84 -9.30 -13.20
N GLY A 184 19.94 -9.43 -14.51
CA GLY A 184 19.35 -10.45 -15.40
C GLY A 184 18.04 -11.17 -15.06
N ARG A 185 17.81 -11.71 -13.86
CA ARG A 185 16.60 -12.50 -13.61
C ARG A 185 15.33 -11.65 -13.50
N TRP A 186 15.47 -10.36 -13.21
CA TRP A 186 14.41 -9.36 -13.41
C TRP A 186 14.32 -8.91 -14.88
N THR A 187 15.12 -9.45 -15.79
CA THR A 187 15.11 -9.06 -17.19
C THR A 187 13.95 -9.64 -17.97
N ILE A 188 13.20 -10.66 -17.53
CA ILE A 188 11.94 -11.02 -18.21
C ILE A 188 10.87 -9.96 -17.97
N THR A 189 10.75 -9.47 -16.73
CA THR A 189 9.93 -8.31 -16.37
C THR A 189 10.49 -7.02 -16.96
N ASP A 190 11.81 -6.78 -16.97
CA ASP A 190 12.44 -5.60 -17.61
C ASP A 190 12.49 -5.68 -19.15
N THR A 191 12.34 -6.85 -19.78
CA THR A 191 12.24 -7.02 -21.25
C THR A 191 10.80 -6.87 -21.70
N LEU A 192 9.83 -7.36 -20.91
CA LEU A 192 8.45 -6.93 -21.04
C LEU A 192 8.37 -5.41 -20.86
N ASP A 193 8.94 -4.84 -19.80
CA ASP A 193 9.05 -3.39 -19.58
C ASP A 193 9.86 -2.69 -20.68
N GLY A 194 10.85 -3.35 -21.28
CA GLY A 194 11.61 -2.87 -22.43
C GLY A 194 10.76 -2.75 -23.69
N VAL A 195 9.87 -3.72 -23.91
CA VAL A 195 8.83 -3.68 -24.94
C VAL A 195 7.81 -2.60 -24.60
N TRP A 196 7.39 -2.43 -23.32
CA TRP A 196 6.53 -1.32 -22.86
C TRP A 196 7.19 0.07 -22.97
N LYS A 197 8.53 0.17 -22.91
CA LYS A 197 9.32 1.41 -23.01
C LYS A 197 9.42 1.95 -24.43
N LEU A 198 9.18 1.12 -25.45
CA LEU A 198 9.14 1.59 -26.83
C LEU A 198 7.95 2.54 -26.98
N ARG A 199 8.24 3.82 -27.27
CA ARG A 199 7.23 4.83 -27.62
C ARG A 199 6.08 4.28 -28.48
N PRO A 200 6.33 3.55 -29.59
CA PRO A 200 5.23 3.01 -30.40
C PRO A 200 4.39 1.95 -29.67
N VAL A 201 4.97 1.12 -28.80
CA VAL A 201 4.23 0.09 -28.05
C VAL A 201 3.41 0.71 -26.93
N ARG A 202 3.94 1.73 -26.25
CA ARG A 202 3.21 2.53 -25.25
C ARG A 202 2.00 3.22 -25.87
N TRP A 203 2.19 3.88 -27.03
CA TRP A 203 1.09 4.48 -27.79
C TRP A 203 0.14 3.44 -28.39
N ALA A 204 0.62 2.26 -28.76
CA ALA A 204 -0.22 1.17 -29.26
C ALA A 204 -1.07 0.55 -28.16
N LEU A 205 -0.54 0.31 -26.95
CA LEU A 205 -1.30 -0.23 -25.82
C LEU A 205 -2.26 0.79 -25.22
N VAL A 206 -1.86 2.06 -25.18
CA VAL A 206 -2.77 3.18 -24.93
C VAL A 206 -3.85 3.23 -26.01
N GLY A 207 -3.49 3.08 -27.28
CA GLY A 207 -4.42 3.06 -28.40
C GLY A 207 -5.40 1.89 -28.32
N VAL A 208 -4.91 0.69 -28.03
CA VAL A 208 -5.72 -0.52 -27.84
C VAL A 208 -6.60 -0.39 -26.62
N GLY A 209 -6.09 0.07 -25.47
CA GLY A 209 -6.89 0.34 -24.28
C GLY A 209 -7.96 1.41 -24.53
N THR A 210 -7.63 2.46 -25.28
CA THR A 210 -8.57 3.52 -25.69
C THR A 210 -9.62 2.96 -26.64
N VAL A 211 -9.24 2.12 -27.62
CA VAL A 211 -10.17 1.46 -28.54
C VAL A 211 -11.07 0.50 -27.80
N VAL A 212 -10.54 -0.31 -26.87
CA VAL A 212 -11.32 -1.21 -26.02
C VAL A 212 -12.27 -0.42 -25.14
N ALA A 213 -11.83 0.68 -24.53
CA ALA A 213 -12.69 1.57 -23.75
C ALA A 213 -13.79 2.19 -24.63
N ILE A 214 -13.47 2.71 -25.81
CA ILE A 214 -14.43 3.29 -26.77
C ILE A 214 -15.41 2.23 -27.27
N VAL A 215 -14.96 1.02 -27.57
CA VAL A 215 -15.80 -0.10 -28.02
C VAL A 215 -16.71 -0.56 -26.88
N ALA A 216 -16.19 -0.69 -25.66
CA ALA A 216 -17.00 -0.99 -24.48
C ALA A 216 -18.05 0.09 -24.24
N LEU A 217 -17.67 1.38 -24.34
CA LEU A 217 -18.56 2.53 -24.28
C LEU A 217 -19.62 2.53 -25.40
N GLY A 218 -19.25 2.15 -26.61
CA GLY A 218 -20.15 2.09 -27.77
C GLY A 218 -21.16 0.95 -27.68
N VAL A 219 -20.70 -0.25 -27.31
CA VAL A 219 -21.56 -1.41 -27.03
C VAL A 219 -22.52 -1.09 -25.88
N TYR A 220 -22.02 -0.46 -24.81
CA TYR A 220 -22.85 -0.02 -23.69
C TYR A 220 -23.91 1.01 -24.11
N SER A 221 -23.51 2.04 -24.86
CA SER A 221 -24.43 3.08 -25.36
C SER A 221 -25.54 2.47 -26.23
N LEU A 222 -25.20 1.49 -27.07
CA LEU A 222 -26.17 0.76 -27.88
C LEU A 222 -27.12 -0.08 -27.02
N LEU A 223 -26.62 -0.75 -25.99
CA LEU A 223 -27.43 -1.53 -25.05
C LEU A 223 -28.36 -0.66 -24.19
N HIS A 224 -27.95 0.56 -23.85
CA HIS A 224 -28.78 1.53 -23.12
C HIS A 224 -29.83 2.24 -23.99
N ALA A 225 -29.57 2.37 -25.29
CA ALA A 225 -30.56 2.87 -26.25
C ALA A 225 -31.74 1.91 -26.46
N ILE A 226 -31.62 0.66 -26.01
CA ILE A 226 -32.70 -0.33 -26.03
C ILE A 226 -33.60 -0.10 -24.80
N PRO A 227 -34.87 0.30 -24.97
CA PRO A 227 -35.77 0.66 -23.86
C PRO A 227 -36.38 -0.60 -23.22
N ILE A 228 -35.52 -1.51 -22.74
CA ILE A 228 -35.91 -2.70 -22.01
C ILE A 228 -35.36 -2.56 -20.58
N SER A 229 -36.24 -2.29 -19.63
CA SER A 229 -35.89 -2.02 -18.22
C SER A 229 -35.08 -3.14 -17.56
N ALA A 230 -35.27 -4.39 -17.97
CA ALA A 230 -34.49 -5.53 -17.50
C ALA A 230 -33.03 -5.54 -17.99
N ILE A 231 -32.77 -5.01 -19.20
CA ILE A 231 -31.42 -4.90 -19.76
C ILE A 231 -30.70 -3.70 -19.13
N GLN A 232 -31.37 -2.56 -18.99
CA GLN A 232 -30.81 -1.37 -18.34
C GLN A 232 -30.32 -1.68 -16.92
N ARG A 233 -31.14 -2.35 -16.10
CA ARG A 233 -30.76 -2.74 -14.73
C ARG A 233 -29.59 -3.71 -14.68
N ARG A 234 -29.50 -4.68 -15.61
CA ARG A 234 -28.38 -5.63 -15.69
C ARG A 234 -27.09 -4.97 -16.17
N VAL A 235 -27.21 -3.99 -17.07
CA VAL A 235 -26.10 -3.22 -17.61
C VAL A 235 -25.54 -2.25 -16.56
N GLU A 236 -26.39 -1.63 -15.74
CA GLU A 236 -25.97 -0.82 -14.59
C GLU A 236 -25.24 -1.66 -13.53
N ILE A 237 -25.75 -2.86 -13.21
CA ILE A 237 -25.10 -3.79 -12.27
C ILE A 237 -23.75 -4.26 -12.81
N ALA A 238 -23.69 -4.69 -14.09
CA ALA A 238 -22.44 -5.16 -14.69
C ALA A 238 -21.39 -4.04 -14.84
N ALA A 239 -21.81 -2.80 -15.10
CA ALA A 239 -20.91 -1.66 -15.19
C ALA A 239 -20.36 -1.24 -13.83
N ALA A 240 -21.15 -1.35 -12.75
CA ALA A 240 -20.68 -1.14 -11.39
C ALA A 240 -19.55 -2.13 -11.04
N ASP A 241 -19.64 -3.38 -11.48
CA ASP A 241 -18.65 -4.45 -11.21
C ASP A 241 -17.37 -4.37 -12.08
N THR A 242 -17.23 -3.37 -12.97
CA THR A 242 -16.07 -3.32 -13.90
C THR A 242 -14.97 -2.41 -13.37
N PHE A 243 -13.72 -2.91 -13.40
CA PHE A 243 -12.46 -2.20 -13.12
C PHE A 243 -12.36 -0.76 -13.69
N ILE A 244 -13.06 -0.44 -14.78
CA ILE A 244 -13.07 0.90 -15.40
C ILE A 244 -13.92 1.90 -14.59
N VAL A 245 -15.03 1.48 -13.99
CA VAL A 245 -15.94 2.37 -13.24
C VAL A 245 -15.49 2.51 -11.80
N GLU A 246 -15.09 1.41 -11.16
CA GLU A 246 -14.61 1.45 -9.78
C GLU A 246 -13.29 2.21 -9.67
N TRP A 247 -12.30 1.92 -10.54
CA TRP A 247 -10.97 2.52 -10.38
C TRP A 247 -10.90 3.98 -10.86
N PHE A 248 -11.47 4.30 -12.03
CA PHE A 248 -11.44 5.68 -12.55
C PHE A 248 -12.59 6.55 -12.05
N GLY A 249 -13.71 5.96 -11.63
CA GLY A 249 -14.80 6.69 -10.97
C GLY A 249 -14.36 7.24 -9.62
N ASP A 250 -13.68 6.42 -8.80
CA ASP A 250 -13.14 6.86 -7.51
C ASP A 250 -12.11 7.98 -7.67
N LEU A 251 -11.34 7.99 -8.76
CA LEU A 251 -10.37 9.07 -9.02
C LEU A 251 -11.06 10.44 -9.18
N ALA A 252 -12.21 10.48 -9.87
CA ALA A 252 -13.00 11.71 -10.01
C ALA A 252 -13.59 12.14 -8.65
N VAL A 253 -14.03 11.18 -7.83
CA VAL A 253 -14.55 11.45 -6.49
C VAL A 253 -13.45 11.99 -5.56
N ILE A 254 -12.27 11.38 -5.57
CA ILE A 254 -11.14 11.78 -4.72
C ILE A 254 -10.66 13.20 -5.07
N LEU A 255 -10.60 13.52 -6.37
CA LEU A 255 -9.97 14.75 -6.86
C LEU A 255 -10.95 15.92 -7.03
N ASP A 256 -12.15 15.68 -7.55
CA ASP A 256 -13.07 16.74 -7.98
C ASP A 256 -14.32 16.87 -7.11
N ASP A 257 -14.80 15.80 -6.48
CA ASP A 257 -15.91 15.89 -5.53
C ASP A 257 -15.38 16.42 -4.18
N LEU A 258 -15.61 17.71 -3.94
CA LEU A 258 -15.11 18.39 -2.75
C LEU A 258 -15.59 17.74 -1.44
N ALA A 259 -16.84 17.27 -1.39
CA ALA A 259 -17.44 16.73 -0.19
C ALA A 259 -16.96 15.30 0.07
N GLN A 260 -17.06 14.43 -0.95
CA GLN A 260 -16.61 13.04 -0.82
C GLN A 260 -15.09 12.94 -0.69
N GLY A 261 -14.34 13.72 -1.46
CA GLY A 261 -12.88 13.81 -1.31
C GLY A 261 -12.48 14.31 0.08
N ALA A 262 -13.20 15.26 0.67
CA ALA A 262 -12.94 15.67 2.05
C ALA A 262 -13.23 14.55 3.05
N ALA A 263 -14.33 13.81 2.90
CA ALA A 263 -14.66 12.67 3.74
C ALA A 263 -13.58 11.57 3.67
N ILE A 264 -13.11 11.23 2.47
CA ILE A 264 -12.03 10.24 2.25
C ILE A 264 -10.75 10.66 2.98
N ARG A 265 -10.32 11.91 2.80
CA ARG A 265 -9.14 12.45 3.50
C ARG A 265 -9.32 12.47 5.01
N ASN A 266 -10.53 12.80 5.48
CA ASN A 266 -10.82 12.85 6.91
C ASN A 266 -10.67 11.48 7.59
N ARG A 267 -10.98 10.38 6.89
CA ARG A 267 -10.74 9.03 7.43
C ARG A 267 -9.28 8.80 7.75
N LEU A 268 -8.37 9.21 6.87
CA LEU A 268 -6.94 9.12 7.15
C LEU A 268 -6.55 9.98 8.36
N VAL A 269 -7.03 11.23 8.44
CA VAL A 269 -6.79 12.11 9.59
C VAL A 269 -7.30 11.48 10.90
N GLU A 270 -8.50 10.90 10.89
CA GLU A 270 -9.10 10.22 12.04
C GLU A 270 -8.27 9.00 12.48
N ARG A 271 -7.70 8.24 11.54
CA ARG A 271 -6.80 7.11 11.86
C ARG A 271 -5.48 7.57 12.47
N VAL A 272 -4.86 8.60 11.92
CA VAL A 272 -3.62 9.17 12.49
C VAL A 272 -3.90 9.70 13.90
N ALA A 273 -5.00 10.43 14.08
CA ALA A 273 -5.41 10.93 15.39
C ALA A 273 -5.74 9.80 16.37
N TRP A 274 -6.36 8.70 15.91
CA TRP A 274 -6.61 7.52 16.71
C TRP A 274 -5.29 6.90 17.20
N LEU A 275 -4.31 6.67 16.32
CA LEU A 275 -2.99 6.15 16.70
C LEU A 275 -2.28 7.05 17.72
N LYS A 276 -2.32 8.37 17.54
CA LYS A 276 -1.73 9.32 18.50
C LYS A 276 -2.41 9.29 19.87
N ARG A 277 -3.73 9.05 19.93
CA ARG A 277 -4.45 8.85 21.21
C ARG A 277 -4.09 7.53 21.90
N HIS A 278 -3.57 6.55 21.16
CA HIS A 278 -3.09 5.27 21.68
C HIS A 278 -1.56 5.24 21.82
N ASP A 279 -0.97 6.38 22.16
CA ASP A 279 0.43 6.57 22.52
C ASP A 279 1.44 6.11 21.45
N CYS A 280 1.09 6.24 20.16
CA CYS A 280 2.05 6.04 19.08
C CYS A 280 2.97 7.28 18.94
N ASP A 281 4.27 7.07 19.12
CA ASP A 281 5.30 8.10 18.98
C ASP A 281 5.38 8.59 17.53
N ASP A 282 5.53 7.64 16.60
CA ASP A 282 5.56 7.88 15.16
C ASP A 282 4.35 7.29 14.48
N VAL A 283 3.91 7.91 13.38
CA VAL A 283 2.92 7.31 12.48
C VAL A 283 3.51 7.12 11.08
N VAL A 284 3.37 5.92 10.55
CA VAL A 284 3.81 5.51 9.22
C VAL A 284 2.60 5.17 8.36
N LEU A 285 2.55 5.74 7.16
CA LEU A 285 1.52 5.44 6.17
C LEU A 285 2.07 4.43 5.15
N LEU A 286 1.31 3.35 4.93
CA LEU A 286 1.55 2.36 3.91
C LEU A 286 0.43 2.46 2.86
N ALA A 287 0.70 3.17 1.77
CA ALA A 287 -0.32 3.57 0.81
C ALA A 287 -0.22 2.77 -0.50
N HIS A 288 -1.33 2.22 -0.99
CA HIS A 288 -1.35 1.48 -2.25
C HIS A 288 -2.30 2.10 -3.27
N SER A 289 -1.84 2.23 -4.52
CA SER A 289 -2.63 2.71 -5.65
C SER A 289 -3.33 4.04 -5.34
N GLY A 290 -4.67 4.12 -5.36
CA GLY A 290 -5.42 5.31 -4.97
C GLY A 290 -5.14 5.83 -3.55
N GLY A 291 -4.75 4.96 -2.63
CA GLY A 291 -4.31 5.35 -1.29
C GLY A 291 -3.09 6.26 -1.31
N THR A 292 -2.25 6.16 -2.33
CA THR A 292 -1.14 7.08 -2.53
C THR A 292 -1.63 8.49 -2.87
N ILE A 293 -2.62 8.60 -3.77
CA ILE A 293 -3.23 9.88 -4.14
C ILE A 293 -3.88 10.51 -2.90
N VAL A 294 -4.65 9.73 -2.14
CA VAL A 294 -5.28 10.19 -0.90
C VAL A 294 -4.23 10.64 0.10
N SER A 295 -3.14 9.88 0.29
CA SER A 295 -2.07 10.24 1.22
C SER A 295 -1.41 11.55 0.85
N TYR A 296 -0.99 11.74 -0.42
CA TYR A 296 -0.42 13.01 -0.88
C TYR A 296 -1.43 14.16 -0.77
N ALA A 297 -2.67 13.96 -1.22
CA ALA A 297 -3.71 15.00 -1.16
C ALA A 297 -4.02 15.41 0.28
N THR A 298 -3.94 14.49 1.24
CA THR A 298 -4.15 14.77 2.67
C THR A 298 -2.95 15.51 3.25
N LEU A 299 -1.74 14.99 3.07
CA LEU A 299 -0.50 15.60 3.59
C LEU A 299 -0.22 17.00 3.03
N LEU A 300 -0.61 17.28 1.78
CA LEU A 300 -0.46 18.60 1.18
C LEU A 300 -1.57 19.59 1.62
N ARG A 301 -2.68 19.08 2.14
CA ARG A 301 -3.85 19.91 2.48
C ARG A 301 -3.87 20.34 3.94
N TYR A 302 -3.45 19.46 4.84
CA TYR A 302 -3.47 19.71 6.28
C TYR A 302 -2.06 20.05 6.79
N PRO A 303 -1.92 20.94 7.78
CA PRO A 303 -0.62 21.26 8.36
C PRO A 303 -0.08 20.04 9.13
N GLU A 304 1.25 19.96 9.22
CA GLU A 304 1.96 18.88 9.94
C GLU A 304 1.51 18.74 11.40
N ALA A 305 1.16 19.86 12.06
CA ALA A 305 0.64 19.86 13.42
C ALA A 305 -0.66 19.04 13.60
N ASP A 306 -1.47 18.93 12.54
CA ASP A 306 -2.73 18.18 12.55
C ASP A 306 -2.56 16.76 11.96
N LEU A 307 -1.42 16.47 11.32
CA LEU A 307 -1.15 15.21 10.62
C LEU A 307 0.34 14.85 10.71
N ASP A 308 0.79 14.58 11.93
CA ASP A 308 2.17 14.23 12.26
C ASP A 308 2.50 12.81 11.79
N VAL A 309 2.96 12.70 10.55
CA VAL A 309 3.34 11.47 9.86
C VAL A 309 4.85 11.46 9.65
N ALA A 310 5.53 10.51 10.29
CA ALA A 310 6.98 10.36 10.22
C ALA A 310 7.44 9.80 8.86
N LYS A 311 6.59 9.01 8.18
CA LYS A 311 6.95 8.36 6.92
C LYS A 311 5.72 7.98 6.09
N LEU A 312 5.82 8.20 4.78
CA LEU A 312 4.91 7.64 3.78
C LEU A 312 5.69 6.64 2.91
N VAL A 313 5.17 5.41 2.82
CA VAL A 313 5.65 4.36 1.92
C VAL A 313 4.55 4.06 0.92
N THR A 314 4.88 4.10 -0.37
CA THR A 314 3.90 3.97 -1.44
C THR A 314 4.17 2.72 -2.29
N PHE A 315 3.09 2.03 -2.64
CA PHE A 315 3.09 0.82 -3.46
C PHE A 315 2.20 1.06 -4.68
N GLY A 316 2.71 0.80 -5.89
CA GLY A 316 1.91 0.87 -7.11
C GLY A 316 1.41 2.28 -7.51
N GLU A 317 2.24 3.32 -7.33
CA GLU A 317 1.97 4.69 -7.85
C GLU A 317 1.77 4.74 -9.37
#